data_AF-A0AAW5U5D3-F1
#
_entry.id   AF-A0AAW5U5D3-F1
#
_cell.length_a   1.000
_cell.length_b   1.000
_cell.length_c   1.000
_cell.angle_alpha   90.00
_cell.angle_beta   90.00
_cell.angle_gamma   90.00
#
_symmetry.space_group_name_H-M   'P 1'
#
loop_
_entity.id
_entity.type
_entity.pdbx_description
1 polymer ?
#
loop_
_entity_poly.entity_id
_entity_poly.type
_entity_poly.pdbx_seq_one_letter_code
_entity_poly.pdbx_strand_id
1 'polypeptide(L)' 'MRQGVCPQCGGQLVLRNGRYGSFYGCSNFPKCKFTLN' A
#
# COMPACT_ATOMS: atom_id res chain seq x y z
N MET A 1 12.30 3.68 -10.54
CA MET A 1 10.96 4.23 -10.27
C MET A 1 9.94 3.09 -10.19
N ARG A 2 9.80 2.45 -9.02
CA ARG A 2 8.82 1.38 -8.80
C ARG A 2 8.18 1.54 -7.43
N GLN A 3 7.36 2.56 -7.29
CA GLN A 3 6.44 2.65 -6.15
C GLN A 3 5.16 3.30 -6.64
N GLY A 4 4.03 2.70 -6.30
CA GLY A 4 2.75 3.40 -6.35
C GLY A 4 1.60 2.70 -7.05
N VAL A 5 1.69 1.41 -7.40
CA VAL A 5 0.52 0.70 -7.95
C VAL A 5 0.42 -0.71 -7.38
N CYS A 6 -0.73 -1.02 -6.80
CA CYS A 6 -1.08 -2.32 -6.27
C CYS A 6 -1.42 -3.28 -7.43
N PRO A 7 -0.78 -4.45 -7.53
CA PRO A 7 -1.06 -5.40 -8.61
C PRO A 7 -2.44 -6.05 -8.52
N GLN A 8 -3.07 -6.07 -7.34
CA GLN A 8 -4.40 -6.67 -7.17
C GLN A 8 -5.54 -5.77 -7.64
N CYS A 9 -5.39 -4.45 -7.52
CA CYS A 9 -6.50 -3.53 -7.77
C CYS A 9 -6.12 -2.31 -8.61
N GLY A 10 -4.86 -2.18 -9.04
CA GLY A 10 -4.36 -1.00 -9.73
C GLY A 10 -4.35 0.27 -8.86
N GLY A 11 -4.69 0.15 -7.57
CA GLY A 11 -4.78 1.28 -6.65
C GLY A 11 -3.42 1.77 -6.20
N GLN A 12 -3.33 3.01 -5.71
CA GLN A 12 -2.05 3.58 -5.31
C GLN A 12 -1.53 2.94 -4.01
N LEU A 13 -0.25 2.58 -4.01
CA LEU A 13 0.45 2.17 -2.80
C LEU A 13 0.92 3.43 -2.07
N VAL A 14 0.34 3.68 -0.90
CA VAL A 14 0.68 4.81 -0.04
C VAL A 14 1.59 4.36 1.09
N LEU A 15 2.69 5.08 1.29
CA LEU A 15 3.56 4.85 2.45
C LEU A 15 2.86 5.33 3.72
N ARG A 16 2.71 4.46 4.69
CA ARG A 16 2.18 4.75 6.01
C ARG A 16 3.23 4.44 7.05
N ASN A 17 3.44 5.37 7.99
CA ASN A 17 4.36 5.15 9.10
C ASN A 17 3.57 4.59 10.28
N GLY A 18 3.87 3.34 10.64
CA GLY A 18 3.37 2.70 11.85
C GLY A 18 4.38 2.81 13.00
N ARG A 19 3.95 2.39 14.19
CA ARG A 19 4.77 2.40 15.42
C ARG A 19 6.08 1.59 15.30
N TYR A 20 6.12 0.62 14.39
CA TYR A 20 7.25 -0.28 14.19
C TYR A 20 8.02 -0.04 12.89
N GLY A 21 7.61 0.93 12.08
CA GLY A 21 8.23 1.22 10.79
C GLY A 21 7.26 1.70 9.71
N SER A 22 7.84 2.14 8.60
CA SER A 22 7.13 2.55 7.40
C SER A 22 6.71 1.33 6.58
N PHE A 23 5.44 1.25 6.18
CA PHE A 23 4.90 0.18 5.33
C PHE A 23 4.08 0.78 4.20
N TYR A 24 4.03 0.12 3.03
CA TYR A 24 3.18 0.55 1.94
C TYR A 24 1.81 -0.13 2.04
N GLY A 25 0.76 0.65 2.28
CA GLY A 25 -0.62 0.18 2.24
C GLY A 25 -1.30 0.56 0.93
N CYS A 26 -2.17 -0.28 0.41
CA CYS A 26 -3.02 0.11 -0.71
C CYS A 26 -4.05 1.17 -0.27
N SER A 27 -4.25 2.21 -1.09
CA SER A 27 -5.25 3.25 -0.85
C SER A 27 -6.69 2.75 -0.93
N ASN A 28 -6.93 1.60 -1.57
CA ASN A 28 -8.26 1.03 -1.82
C ASN A 28 -8.80 0.14 -0.68
N PHE A 29 -8.26 0.22 0.54
CA PHE A 29 -8.84 -0.47 1.70
C PHE A 29 -10.27 0.06 2.00
N PRO A 30 -11.29 -0.79 2.27
CA PRO A 30 -11.27 -2.23 2.58
C PRO A 30 -11.36 -3.18 1.39
N LYS A 31 -11.60 -2.67 0.16
CA LYS A 31 -11.73 -3.50 -1.06
C LYS A 31 -10.42 -4.17 -1.47
N CYS A 32 -9.30 -3.54 -1.14
CA CYS A 32 -7.95 -4.01 -1.46
C CYS A 32 -7.11 -3.99 -0.18
N LYS A 33 -6.91 -5.17 0.44
CA LYS A 33 -6.13 -5.34 1.69
C LYS A 33 -4.63 -5.55 1.43
N PHE A 34 -4.16 -5.20 0.24
CA PHE A 34 -2.77 -5.38 -0.15
C PHE A 34 -1.87 -4.42 0.62
N THR A 35 -0.88 -4.97 1.30
CA THR A 35 0.15 -4.25 2.06
C THR A 35 1.50 -4.85 1.72
N LEU A 36 2.49 -3.99 1.46
CA LEU A 36 3.87 -4.35 1.19
C LEU A 36 4.72 -3.84 2.36
N ASN A 37 5.50 -4.74 2.96
CA ASN A 37 6.50 -4.41 3.97
C ASN A 37 7.88 -4.40 3.33
#